data_AF-A0A7S0D5L2-F1
#
_entry.id   AF-A0A7S0D5L2-F1
#
_cell.length_a   1.000
_cell.length_b   1.000
_cell.length_c   1.000
_cell.angle_alpha   90.00
_cell.angle_beta   90.00
_cell.angle_gamma   90.00
#
_symmetry.space_group_name_H-M   'P 1'
#
loop_
_entity.id
_entity.type
_entity.pdbx_description
1 polymer ?
#
loop_
_entity_poly.entity_id
_entity_poly.type
_entity_poly.pdbx_seq_one_letter_code
_entity_poly.pdbx_strand_id
1 'polypeptide(L)'
;VSSGKQSVAEKNTRVRSPVALHPSAGIFTSEAFDAPFLTPEECADWISLAEAAAAARGGWTTARHYAVPTTDLPVHEIPTLLPLWNAFLSSSLGPFLHACFPTTVRAGGSNVRVHDAFVVRYDAEAQRFLPAHVDQSEISVTLALNALGEYEGGGTTFPDPLLVTAR
;
A
#
# COMPACT_ATOMS: atom_id res chain seq x y z
N VAL A 1 33.55 -30.61 -12.78
CA VAL A 1 34.02 -29.35 -12.16
C VAL A 1 32.97 -28.28 -12.43
N SER A 2 32.54 -27.63 -11.34
CA SER A 2 31.72 -26.42 -11.23
C SER A 2 30.26 -26.43 -11.72
N SER A 3 29.39 -26.78 -10.77
CA SER A 3 28.03 -26.26 -10.64
C SER A 3 28.07 -24.74 -10.44
N GLY A 4 27.51 -23.97 -11.36
CA GLY A 4 27.26 -22.54 -11.17
C GLY A 4 25.92 -22.34 -10.45
N LYS A 5 25.96 -22.07 -9.15
CA LYS A 5 24.82 -21.49 -8.43
C LYS A 5 24.61 -20.07 -8.96
N GLN A 6 23.54 -19.84 -9.72
CA GLN A 6 23.07 -18.48 -9.92
C GLN A 6 22.54 -17.95 -8.59
N SER A 7 23.08 -16.79 -8.19
CA SER A 7 22.73 -16.06 -6.98
C SER A 7 21.28 -15.56 -7.07
N VAL A 8 20.58 -15.58 -5.94
CA VAL A 8 19.19 -15.09 -5.74
C VAL A 8 19.06 -13.56 -5.96
N ALA A 9 20.13 -12.88 -6.36
CA ALA A 9 20.21 -11.41 -6.44
C ALA A 9 19.84 -10.79 -7.80
N GLU A 10 19.53 -11.56 -8.84
CA GLU A 10 19.11 -11.05 -10.15
C GLU A 10 17.62 -11.32 -10.41
N LYS A 11 16.74 -10.85 -9.52
CA LYS A 11 15.33 -10.65 -9.92
C LYS A 11 15.28 -9.36 -10.74
N ASN A 12 15.21 -9.55 -12.05
CA ASN A 12 15.01 -8.57 -13.11
C ASN A 12 14.14 -7.39 -12.64
N THR A 13 14.76 -6.25 -12.35
CA THR A 13 14.14 -5.06 -11.74
C THR A 13 13.39 -4.26 -12.80
N ARG A 14 12.42 -4.89 -13.47
CA ARG A 14 11.53 -4.16 -14.36
C ARG A 14 10.67 -3.25 -13.50
N VAL A 15 10.93 -1.95 -13.57
CA VAL A 15 10.05 -0.93 -12.98
C VAL A 15 8.65 -1.16 -13.54
N ARG A 16 7.68 -1.36 -12.65
CA ARG A 16 6.28 -1.61 -13.01
C ARG A 16 5.72 -0.40 -13.76
N SER A 17 5.00 -0.65 -14.84
CA SER A 17 4.37 0.43 -15.60
C SER A 17 3.08 0.86 -14.91
N PRO A 18 2.89 2.15 -14.60
CA PRO A 18 1.64 2.63 -14.04
C PRO A 18 0.54 2.66 -15.11
N VAL A 19 -0.68 2.27 -14.71
CA VAL A 19 -1.89 2.47 -15.49
C VAL A 19 -2.59 3.71 -14.96
N ALA A 20 -2.77 4.72 -15.82
CA ALA A 20 -3.56 5.87 -15.45
C ALA A 20 -5.06 5.52 -15.48
N LEU A 21 -5.73 5.58 -14.33
CA LEU A 21 -7.19 5.55 -14.25
C LEU A 21 -7.79 6.92 -14.53
N HIS A 22 -7.09 7.98 -14.11
CA HIS A 22 -7.44 9.37 -14.41
C HIS A 22 -6.18 10.26 -14.44
N PRO A 23 -5.48 10.32 -15.58
CA PRO A 23 -4.13 10.91 -15.66
C PRO A 23 -4.09 12.39 -15.26
N SER A 24 -5.10 13.18 -15.64
CA SER A 24 -5.16 14.61 -15.30
C SER A 24 -5.42 14.87 -13.81
N ALA A 25 -5.91 13.87 -13.07
CA ALA A 25 -6.09 13.93 -11.62
C ALA A 25 -5.02 13.16 -10.86
N GLY A 26 -4.01 12.63 -11.57
CA GLY A 26 -2.94 11.86 -10.96
C GLY A 26 -3.37 10.52 -10.36
N ILE A 27 -4.45 9.90 -10.86
CA ILE A 27 -4.92 8.60 -10.35
C ILE A 27 -4.31 7.48 -11.18
N PHE A 28 -3.52 6.63 -10.52
CA PHE A 28 -2.83 5.50 -11.12
C PHE A 28 -3.10 4.21 -10.36
N THR A 29 -3.02 3.08 -11.06
CA THR A 29 -3.00 1.73 -10.49
C THR A 29 -1.85 0.92 -11.10
N SER A 30 -1.46 -0.20 -10.49
CA SER A 30 -0.64 -1.21 -11.16
C SER A 30 -1.50 -2.04 -12.12
N GLU A 31 -0.94 -2.48 -13.26
CA GLU A 31 -1.62 -3.44 -14.12
C GLU A 31 -1.95 -4.72 -13.36
N ALA A 32 -3.18 -5.24 -13.51
CA ALA A 32 -3.55 -6.56 -13.01
C ALA A 32 -2.76 -7.71 -13.68
N PHE A 33 -2.08 -7.43 -14.80
CA PHE A 33 -1.27 -8.39 -15.57
C PHE A 33 0.23 -8.32 -15.26
N ASP A 34 0.71 -7.25 -14.60
CA ASP A 34 2.05 -7.24 -14.04
C ASP A 34 2.05 -8.05 -12.73
N ALA A 35 3.17 -8.68 -12.39
CA ALA A 35 3.31 -9.36 -11.10
C ALA A 35 2.95 -8.39 -9.95
N PRO A 36 2.24 -8.86 -8.90
CA PRO A 36 1.80 -7.98 -7.83
C PRO A 36 2.99 -7.34 -7.09
N PHE A 37 2.75 -6.24 -6.40
CA PHE A 37 3.77 -5.57 -5.58
C PHE A 37 4.26 -6.45 -4.44
N LEU A 38 3.33 -7.18 -3.82
CA LEU A 38 3.55 -8.20 -2.81
C LEU A 38 2.93 -9.50 -3.32
N THR A 39 3.57 -10.64 -3.06
CA THR A 39 2.93 -11.94 -3.30
C THR A 39 1.78 -12.15 -2.31
N PRO A 40 0.83 -13.06 -2.59
CA PRO A 40 -0.22 -13.42 -1.63
C PRO A 40 0.34 -13.84 -0.26
N GLU A 41 1.50 -14.52 -0.24
CA GLU A 41 2.18 -14.92 0.99
C GLU A 41 2.74 -13.70 1.74
N GLU A 42 3.39 -12.77 1.04
CA GLU A 42 3.90 -11.53 1.66
C GLU A 42 2.75 -10.69 2.24
N CYS A 43 1.63 -10.61 1.52
CA CYS A 43 0.40 -9.98 1.98
C CYS A 43 -0.16 -10.65 3.26
N ALA A 44 -0.27 -11.98 3.27
CA ALA A 44 -0.73 -12.75 4.42
C ALA A 44 0.21 -12.60 5.63
N ASP A 45 1.53 -12.53 5.40
CA ASP A 45 2.51 -12.25 6.43
C ASP A 45 2.30 -10.85 7.04
N TRP A 46 2.09 -9.82 6.20
CA TRP A 46 1.86 -8.45 6.68
C TRP A 46 0.59 -8.33 7.52
N ILE A 47 -0.49 -9.00 7.09
CA ILE A 47 -1.73 -9.11 7.87
C ILE A 47 -1.46 -9.76 9.22
N SER A 48 -0.79 -10.93 9.22
CA SER A 48 -0.50 -11.69 10.44
C SER A 48 0.34 -10.89 11.43
N LEU A 49 1.33 -10.12 10.94
CA LEU A 49 2.15 -9.25 11.78
C LEU A 49 1.34 -8.11 12.40
N ALA A 50 0.42 -7.51 11.64
CA ALA A 50 -0.46 -6.47 12.16
C ALA A 50 -1.45 -7.02 13.19
N GLU A 51 -2.07 -8.17 12.94
CA GLU A 51 -2.97 -8.84 13.88
C GLU A 51 -2.26 -9.24 15.18
N ALA A 52 -1.05 -9.80 15.09
CA ALA A 52 -0.24 -10.12 16.26
C ALA A 52 0.10 -8.86 17.06
N ALA A 53 0.43 -7.76 16.39
CA ALA A 53 0.71 -6.49 17.04
C ALA A 53 -0.54 -5.87 17.69
N ALA A 54 -1.73 -6.02 17.09
CA ALA A 54 -3.01 -5.66 17.69
C ALA A 54 -3.25 -6.49 18.97
N ALA A 55 -3.14 -7.82 18.87
CA ALA A 55 -3.36 -8.72 20.01
C ALA A 55 -2.43 -8.40 21.18
N ALA A 56 -1.14 -8.15 20.90
CA ALA A 56 -0.15 -7.83 21.92
C ALA A 56 -0.41 -6.49 22.65
N ARG A 57 -1.11 -5.53 22.01
CA ARG A 57 -1.41 -4.21 22.57
C ARG A 57 -2.85 -4.05 23.09
N GLY A 58 -3.62 -5.13 23.10
CA GLY A 58 -5.01 -5.12 23.58
C GLY A 58 -6.06 -4.73 22.52
N GLY A 59 -5.69 -4.72 21.23
CA GLY A 59 -6.60 -4.52 20.11
C GLY A 59 -6.08 -3.57 19.04
N TRP A 60 -6.92 -3.35 18.04
CA TRP A 60 -6.73 -2.30 17.02
C TRP A 60 -7.02 -0.93 17.63
N THR A 61 -6.32 0.10 17.14
CA THR A 61 -6.67 1.48 17.52
C THR A 61 -7.82 1.97 16.64
N THR A 62 -8.69 2.84 17.16
CA THR A 62 -9.90 3.29 16.46
C THR A 62 -10.05 4.81 16.41
N ALA A 63 -9.06 5.58 16.88
CA ALA A 63 -9.15 7.02 17.06
C ALA A 63 -7.81 7.75 16.85
N ARG A 64 -6.95 7.25 15.95
CA ARG A 64 -5.64 7.85 15.68
C ARG A 64 -5.72 9.15 14.89
N HIS A 65 -6.66 9.27 13.96
CA HIS A 65 -6.85 10.48 13.14
C HIS A 65 -8.06 11.28 13.63
N TYR A 66 -7.85 12.57 13.91
CA TYR A 66 -8.87 13.44 14.50
C TYR A 66 -10.08 13.68 13.57
N ALA A 67 -9.84 13.85 12.27
CA ALA A 67 -10.88 14.21 11.31
C ALA A 67 -11.68 12.99 10.81
N VAL A 68 -10.98 11.92 10.44
CA VAL A 68 -11.55 10.70 9.85
C VAL A 68 -10.85 9.47 10.44
N PRO A 69 -11.22 9.02 11.65
CA PRO A 69 -10.53 7.92 12.31
C PRO A 69 -10.75 6.59 11.59
N THR A 70 -9.68 5.80 11.53
CA THR A 70 -9.69 4.43 11.04
C THR A 70 -9.41 3.42 12.15
N THR A 71 -9.84 2.17 11.91
CA THR A 71 -9.48 1.00 12.70
C THR A 71 -8.16 0.51 12.13
N ASP A 72 -7.06 0.96 12.72
CA ASP A 72 -5.74 0.82 12.13
C ASP A 72 -4.62 0.58 13.15
N LEU A 73 -3.45 0.26 12.60
CA LEU A 73 -2.18 0.25 13.30
C LEU A 73 -1.08 0.91 12.47
N PRO A 74 -0.27 1.80 13.06
CA PRO A 74 0.88 2.37 12.38
C PRO A 74 1.98 1.33 12.15
N VAL A 75 2.51 1.31 10.94
CA VAL A 75 3.62 0.43 10.56
C VAL A 75 4.85 0.67 11.43
N HIS A 76 5.14 1.92 11.80
CA HIS A 76 6.33 2.24 12.60
C HIS A 76 6.27 1.74 14.04
N GLU A 77 5.10 1.39 14.57
CA GLU A 77 4.94 0.75 15.88
C GLU A 77 4.83 -0.78 15.79
N ILE A 78 5.04 -1.38 14.61
CA ILE A 78 5.08 -2.83 14.41
C ILE A 78 6.53 -3.18 14.02
N PRO A 79 7.42 -3.50 14.99
CA PRO A 79 8.85 -3.67 14.73
C PRO A 79 9.18 -4.77 13.72
N THR A 80 8.32 -5.78 13.59
CA THR A 80 8.45 -6.89 12.65
C THR A 80 8.04 -6.51 11.23
N LEU A 81 7.13 -5.54 11.06
CA LEU A 81 6.63 -5.08 9.76
C LEU A 81 7.45 -3.91 9.21
N LEU A 82 7.92 -3.01 10.07
CA LEU A 82 8.65 -1.81 9.67
C LEU A 82 9.86 -2.08 8.73
N PRO A 83 10.72 -3.09 8.96
CA PRO A 83 11.81 -3.41 8.04
C PRO A 83 11.32 -3.85 6.65
N LEU A 84 10.23 -4.63 6.60
CA LEU A 84 9.62 -5.09 5.35
C LEU A 84 9.05 -3.92 4.55
N TRP A 85 8.35 -3.01 5.24
CA TRP A 85 7.85 -1.77 4.65
C TRP A 85 8.97 -0.90 4.09
N ASN A 86 10.05 -0.69 4.85
CA ASN A 86 11.17 0.14 4.39
C ASN A 86 11.86 -0.49 3.16
N ALA A 87 12.02 -1.80 3.14
CA ALA A 87 12.53 -2.52 1.98
C ALA A 87 11.62 -2.31 0.77
N PHE A 88 10.32 -2.58 0.93
CA PHE A 88 9.29 -2.39 -0.10
C PHE A 88 9.26 -0.96 -0.66
N LEU A 89 9.32 0.04 0.23
CA LEU A 89 9.33 1.45 -0.14
C LEU A 89 10.52 1.77 -1.05
N SER A 90 11.71 1.31 -0.67
CA SER A 90 12.95 1.61 -1.39
C SER A 90 13.11 0.84 -2.70
N SER A 91 12.73 -0.44 -2.73
CA SER A 91 13.00 -1.32 -3.87
C SER A 91 11.89 -1.32 -4.92
N SER A 92 10.65 -1.04 -4.51
CA SER A 92 9.47 -1.22 -5.37
C SER A 92 8.64 0.06 -5.47
N LEU A 93 8.17 0.60 -4.34
CA LEU A 93 7.20 1.69 -4.36
C LEU A 93 7.83 3.01 -4.83
N GLY A 94 9.03 3.37 -4.36
CA GLY A 94 9.74 4.59 -4.76
C GLY A 94 9.95 4.69 -6.28
N PRO A 95 10.52 3.65 -6.93
CA PRO A 95 10.63 3.60 -8.40
C PRO A 95 9.27 3.69 -9.12
N PHE A 96 8.22 3.05 -8.59
CA PHE A 96 6.88 3.15 -9.17
C PHE A 96 6.28 4.55 -9.06
N LEU A 97 6.41 5.21 -7.91
CA LEU A 97 5.97 6.59 -7.71
C LEU A 97 6.69 7.56 -8.65
N HIS A 98 7.98 7.32 -8.93
CA HIS A 98 8.69 8.07 -9.97
C HIS A 98 8.08 7.88 -11.36
N ALA A 99 7.67 6.65 -11.71
CA ALA A 99 7.01 6.38 -12.98
C ALA A 99 5.63 7.06 -13.08
N CYS A 100 4.85 7.11 -11.99
CA CYS A 100 3.57 7.82 -11.95
C CYS A 100 3.73 9.35 -12.04
N PHE A 101 4.69 9.90 -11.29
CA PHE A 101 4.84 11.35 -11.07
C PHE A 101 6.28 11.83 -11.34
N PRO A 102 6.80 11.73 -12.58
CA PRO A 102 8.22 11.95 -12.88
C PRO A 102 8.70 13.38 -12.63
N THR A 103 7.79 14.37 -12.57
CA THR A 103 8.12 15.77 -12.28
C THR A 103 8.19 16.08 -10.79
N THR A 104 7.54 15.26 -9.95
CA THR A 104 7.43 15.47 -8.49
C THR A 104 8.35 14.52 -7.73
N VAL A 105 8.44 13.28 -8.17
CA VAL A 105 9.22 12.22 -7.53
C VAL A 105 10.52 12.03 -8.31
N ARG A 106 11.67 12.17 -7.63
CA ARG A 106 12.99 11.94 -8.21
C ARG A 106 13.21 10.46 -8.51
N ALA A 107 14.14 10.17 -9.41
CA ALA A 107 14.52 8.81 -9.78
C ALA A 107 14.71 7.92 -8.54
N GLY A 108 14.10 6.72 -8.59
CA GLY A 108 14.10 5.74 -7.50
C GLY A 108 13.31 6.16 -6.24
N GLY A 109 12.59 7.28 -6.24
CA GLY A 109 11.85 7.76 -5.07
C GLY A 109 12.72 8.43 -3.99
N SER A 110 13.93 8.90 -4.33
CA SER A 110 14.90 9.42 -3.35
C SER A 110 14.42 10.62 -2.51
N ASN A 111 13.45 11.39 -3.00
CA ASN A 111 12.81 12.48 -2.26
C ASN A 111 11.48 12.11 -1.58
N VAL A 112 11.03 10.86 -1.69
CA VAL A 112 9.83 10.38 -0.99
C VAL A 112 10.10 10.33 0.51
N ARG A 113 9.18 10.89 1.30
CA ARG A 113 9.18 10.83 2.76
C ARG A 113 7.80 10.36 3.21
N VAL A 114 7.78 9.37 4.10
CA VAL A 114 6.53 8.81 4.63
C VAL A 114 6.06 9.72 5.76
N HIS A 115 4.93 10.40 5.53
CA HIS A 115 4.25 11.18 6.58
C HIS A 115 3.56 10.23 7.57
N ASP A 116 2.76 9.30 7.06
CA ASP A 116 2.10 8.25 7.83
C ASP A 116 1.99 6.97 6.98
N ALA A 117 2.08 5.82 7.63
CA ALA A 117 1.90 4.51 7.02
C ALA A 117 1.29 3.58 8.06
N PHE A 118 0.14 3.00 7.73
CA PHE A 118 -0.64 2.18 8.65
C PHE A 118 -1.39 1.08 7.89
N VAL A 119 -1.65 -0.02 8.59
CA VAL A 119 -2.54 -1.09 8.14
C VAL A 119 -3.94 -0.76 8.64
N VAL A 120 -4.90 -0.62 7.75
CA VAL A 120 -6.31 -0.40 8.08
C VAL A 120 -7.09 -1.71 7.95
N ARG A 121 -8.03 -1.93 8.87
CA ARG A 121 -8.98 -3.04 8.83
C ARG A 121 -10.39 -2.51 8.64
N TYR A 122 -11.09 -3.04 7.64
CA TYR A 122 -12.52 -2.87 7.48
C TYR A 122 -13.26 -4.15 7.87
N ASP A 123 -14.40 -4.00 8.51
CA ASP A 123 -15.22 -5.10 9.01
C ASP A 123 -16.70 -4.70 8.93
N ALA A 124 -17.56 -5.63 8.49
CA ALA A 124 -18.98 -5.36 8.27
C ALA A 124 -19.73 -4.98 9.57
N GLU A 125 -19.30 -5.55 10.70
CA GLU A 125 -19.90 -5.35 12.02
C GLU A 125 -19.21 -4.23 12.81
N ALA A 126 -18.10 -3.70 12.32
CA ALA A 126 -17.40 -2.55 12.90
C ALA A 126 -17.24 -1.41 11.88
N GLN A 127 -16.00 -1.02 11.56
CA GLN A 127 -15.77 0.04 10.59
C GLN A 127 -15.86 -0.52 9.17
N ARG A 128 -16.98 -0.25 8.48
CA ARG A 128 -17.25 -0.77 7.12
C ARG A 128 -16.93 0.21 5.98
N PHE A 129 -16.68 1.48 6.28
CA PHE A 129 -16.37 2.50 5.28
C PHE A 129 -15.59 3.66 5.89
N LEU A 130 -15.06 4.52 5.02
CA LEU A 130 -14.47 5.79 5.36
C LEU A 130 -15.16 6.90 4.54
N PRO A 131 -15.68 7.98 5.15
CA PRO A 131 -16.30 9.08 4.41
C PRO A 131 -15.32 9.74 3.43
N ALA A 132 -15.84 10.45 2.42
CA ALA A 132 -15.01 11.23 1.52
C ALA A 132 -14.18 12.28 2.30
N HIS A 133 -12.89 12.33 2.01
CA HIS A 133 -11.93 13.23 2.65
C HIS A 133 -10.73 13.47 1.73
N VAL A 134 -9.84 14.35 2.19
CA VAL A 134 -8.54 14.60 1.57
C VAL A 134 -7.47 14.24 2.59
N ASP A 135 -6.48 13.47 2.14
CA ASP A 135 -5.35 13.10 2.96
C ASP A 135 -4.41 14.29 3.20
N GLN A 136 -3.69 14.26 4.31
CA GLN A 136 -2.65 15.25 4.63
C GLN A 136 -1.31 14.88 3.97
N SER A 137 -1.35 14.48 2.70
CA SER A 137 -0.20 14.03 1.91
C SER A 137 -0.22 14.67 0.52
N GLU A 138 0.95 14.74 -0.12
CA GLU A 138 1.05 15.11 -1.55
C GLU A 138 0.64 13.95 -2.46
N ILE A 139 0.96 12.72 -2.02
CA ILE A 139 0.67 11.47 -2.73
C ILE A 139 0.22 10.46 -1.68
N SER A 140 -0.94 9.85 -1.92
CA SER A 140 -1.45 8.71 -1.14
C SER A 140 -1.35 7.41 -1.92
N VAL A 141 -1.12 6.32 -1.19
CA VAL A 141 -1.01 4.97 -1.74
C VAL A 141 -1.91 4.05 -0.95
N THR A 142 -2.78 3.32 -1.64
CA THR A 142 -3.57 2.23 -1.07
C THR A 142 -3.03 0.91 -1.61
N LEU A 143 -2.69 -0.01 -0.70
CA LEU A 143 -2.24 -1.36 -1.03
C LEU A 143 -3.26 -2.36 -0.49
N ALA A 144 -3.92 -3.10 -1.37
CA ALA A 144 -4.80 -4.19 -0.96
C ALA A 144 -3.95 -5.36 -0.43
N LEU A 145 -4.25 -5.81 0.79
CA LEU A 145 -3.51 -6.89 1.46
C LEU A 145 -4.24 -8.24 1.44
N ASN A 146 -5.53 -8.27 1.12
CA ASN A 146 -6.29 -9.51 0.96
C ASN A 146 -7.03 -9.51 -0.38
N ALA A 147 -7.39 -10.70 -0.85
CA ALA A 147 -8.04 -10.88 -2.15
C ALA A 147 -9.48 -10.38 -2.13
N LEU A 148 -9.98 -9.93 -3.28
CA LEU A 148 -11.38 -9.53 -3.48
C LEU A 148 -12.40 -10.66 -3.18
N GLY A 149 -11.95 -11.91 -3.11
CA GLY A 149 -12.80 -13.04 -2.70
C GLY A 149 -12.96 -13.18 -1.18
N GLU A 150 -12.21 -12.42 -0.40
CA GLU A 150 -12.21 -12.47 1.07
C GLU A 150 -13.13 -11.41 1.70
N TYR A 151 -13.74 -10.55 0.89
CA TYR A 151 -14.70 -9.52 1.32
C TYR A 151 -15.69 -9.19 0.20
N GLU A 152 -16.84 -8.60 0.56
CA GLU A 152 -17.82 -8.11 -0.41
C GLU A 152 -17.82 -6.57 -0.45
N GLY A 153 -17.77 -6.00 -1.66
CA GLY A 153 -17.79 -4.55 -1.86
C GLY A 153 -16.39 -3.91 -1.88
N GLY A 154 -16.25 -2.75 -1.25
CA GLY A 154 -14.96 -2.05 -1.11
C GLY A 154 -14.44 -1.35 -2.36
N GLY A 155 -13.13 -1.05 -2.31
CA GLY A 155 -12.43 -0.20 -3.27
C GLY A 155 -12.25 1.23 -2.77
N THR A 156 -11.67 2.07 -3.63
CA THR A 156 -11.47 3.50 -3.39
C THR A 156 -12.23 4.27 -4.45
N THR A 157 -13.20 5.09 -4.03
CA THR A 157 -13.99 5.93 -4.93
C THR A 157 -13.53 7.38 -4.85
N PHE A 158 -13.22 7.94 -6.01
CA PHE A 158 -13.01 9.36 -6.23
C PHE A 158 -14.34 9.95 -6.71
N PRO A 159 -15.04 10.75 -5.88
CA PRO A 159 -16.37 11.26 -6.19
C PRO A 159 -16.33 12.34 -7.27
N ASP A 160 -17.47 13.01 -7.51
CA ASP A 160 -17.56 14.14 -8.43
C ASP A 160 -16.44 15.17 -8.18
N PRO A 161 -15.76 15.68 -9.24
CA PRO A 161 -16.06 15.47 -10.66
C PRO A 161 -15.36 14.26 -11.30
N LEU A 162 -14.60 13.46 -10.56
CA LEU A 162 -13.74 12.42 -11.13
C LEU A 162 -14.50 11.15 -11.47
N LEU A 163 -15.48 10.75 -10.64
CA LEU A 163 -16.33 9.57 -10.84
C LEU A 163 -15.54 8.28 -11.16
N VAL A 164 -14.41 8.07 -10.46
CA VAL A 164 -13.54 6.91 -10.63
C VAL A 164 -13.66 5.99 -9.42
N THR A 165 -13.63 4.67 -9.63
CA THR A 165 -13.46 3.69 -8.54
C THR A 165 -12.33 2.73 -8.87
N ALA A 166 -11.35 2.63 -7.99
CA ALA A 166 -10.27 1.65 -8.03
C ALA A 166 -10.63 0.45 -7.13
N ARG A 167 -10.41 -0.77 -7.62
CA ARG A 167 -10.63 -2.03 -6.91
C ARG A 167 -9.44 -2.95 -7.13
#